data_AF-B4WWD6-F1
#
_entry.id   AF-B4WWD6-F1
#
_cell.length_a   1.000
_cell.length_b   1.000
_cell.length_c   1.000
_cell.angle_alpha   90.00
_cell.angle_beta   90.00
_cell.angle_gamma   90.00
#
_symmetry.space_group_name_H-M   'P 1'
#
loop_
_entity.id
_entity.type
_entity.pdbx_description
1 polymer ?
#
loop_
_entity_poly.entity_id
_entity_poly.type
_entity_poly.pdbx_seq_one_letter_code
_entity_poly.pdbx_strand_id
1 'polypeptide(L)' 'MRSDYINDMPKRVHLTLPDPVHDELVRWATARGQAIATVGAIALEIAIKQAREAGEIPPAEVTTVATKKES' A
#
# COMPACT_ATOMS: atom_id res chain seq x y z
N MET A 1 19.04 22.30 -11.24
CA MET A 1 17.77 21.69 -11.68
C MET A 1 17.41 20.66 -10.62
N ARG A 2 16.45 20.95 -9.72
CA ARG A 2 16.04 19.99 -8.68
C ARG A 2 15.19 18.93 -9.37
N SER A 3 15.68 17.68 -9.35
CA SER A 3 14.97 16.54 -9.90
C SER A 3 14.16 15.95 -8.76
N ASP A 4 12.87 16.27 -8.72
CA ASP A 4 11.89 15.58 -7.88
C ASP A 4 11.72 14.19 -8.49
N TYR A 5 12.65 13.28 -8.20
CA TYR A 5 12.49 11.86 -8.49
C TYR A 5 11.31 11.38 -7.63
N ILE A 6 10.11 11.37 -8.22
CA ILE A 6 9.01 10.54 -7.72
C ILE A 6 9.59 9.15 -7.65
N ASN A 7 9.72 8.65 -6.43
CA ASN A 7 10.36 7.39 -6.14
C ASN A 7 9.36 6.28 -6.49
N ASP A 8 9.09 6.13 -7.80
CA ASP A 8 8.11 5.23 -8.46
C ASP A 8 8.44 3.74 -8.27
N MET A 9 9.41 3.44 -7.42
CA MET A 9 9.74 2.07 -7.07
C MET A 9 8.71 1.51 -6.08
N PRO A 10 8.13 0.32 -6.37
CA PRO A 10 7.30 -0.37 -5.42
C PRO A 10 8.07 -0.58 -4.11
N LYS A 11 7.47 -0.15 -3.00
CA LYS A 11 8.05 -0.36 -1.68
C LYS A 11 7.78 -1.80 -1.27
N ARG A 12 8.85 -2.52 -0.89
CA ARG A 12 8.75 -3.90 -0.44
C ARG A 12 8.51 -3.94 1.06
N VAL A 13 7.46 -4.65 1.46
CA VAL A 13 7.18 -5.00 2.85
C VAL A 13 7.19 -6.52 2.99
N HIS A 14 7.64 -7.03 4.13
CA HIS A 14 7.61 -8.45 4.45
C HIS A 14 6.53 -8.66 5.51
N LEU A 15 5.55 -9.52 5.22
CA LEU A 15 4.44 -9.85 6.11
C LEU A 15 4.53 -11.32 6.51
N THR A 16 4.20 -11.62 7.76
CA THR A 16 3.94 -12.98 8.22
C THR A 16 2.44 -13.16 8.33
N LEU A 17 1.90 -14.19 7.66
CA LEU A 17 0.46 -14.46 7.63
C LEU A 17 0.17 -15.72 8.46
N PRO A 18 -0.96 -15.78 9.18
CA PRO A 18 -1.47 -17.04 9.71
C PRO A 18 -1.73 -18.05 8.59
N ASP A 19 -1.47 -19.32 8.85
CA ASP A 19 -1.63 -20.40 7.86
C ASP A 19 -2.97 -20.36 7.12
N PRO A 20 -4.14 -20.20 7.78
CA PRO A 20 -5.42 -20.16 7.07
C PRO A 20 -5.53 -19.02 6.06
N VAL A 21 -4.96 -17.85 6.39
CA VAL A 21 -4.98 -16.67 5.52
C VAL A 21 -4.05 -16.89 4.32
N HIS A 22 -2.89 -17.51 4.56
CA HIS A 22 -1.97 -17.85 3.49
C HIS A 22 -2.60 -18.85 2.51
N ASP A 23 -3.25 -19.90 3.00
CA ASP A 23 -3.86 -20.94 2.15
C ASP A 23 -4.99 -20.40 1.28
N GLU A 24 -5.83 -19.51 1.83
CA GLU A 24 -6.86 -18.81 1.06
C GLU A 24 -6.26 -17.89 0.00
N LEU A 25 -5.18 -17.16 0.34
CA LEU A 25 -4.47 -16.31 -0.61
C LEU A 25 -3.84 -17.12 -1.76
N VAL A 26 -3.26 -18.29 -1.46
CA VAL A 26 -2.72 -19.22 -2.48
C VAL A 26 -3.84 -19.67 -3.41
N ARG A 27 -4.97 -20.14 -2.88
CA ARG A 27 -6.12 -20.58 -3.68
C ARG A 27 -6.64 -19.45 -4.57
N TRP A 28 -6.72 -18.24 -4.04
CA TRP A 28 -7.17 -17.08 -4.81
C TRP A 28 -6.19 -16.70 -5.93
N ALA A 29 -4.88 -16.75 -5.65
CA ALA A 29 -3.84 -16.52 -6.66
C ALA A 29 -3.87 -17.56 -7.79
N THR A 30 -4.02 -18.84 -7.44
CA THR A 30 -4.19 -19.93 -8.40
C THR A 30 -5.40 -19.73 -9.28
N ALA A 31 -6.57 -19.39 -8.70
CA ALA A 31 -7.80 -19.16 -9.46
C ALA A 31 -7.68 -18.00 -10.48
N ARG A 32 -6.80 -17.02 -10.21
CA ARG A 32 -6.55 -15.87 -11.10
C ARG A 32 -5.41 -16.09 -12.08
N GLY A 33 -4.62 -17.17 -11.93
CA GLY A 33 -3.38 -17.36 -12.69
C GLY A 33 -2.34 -16.26 -12.44
N GLN A 34 -2.32 -15.68 -11.23
CA GLN A 34 -1.42 -14.59 -10.86
C GLN A 34 -0.48 -15.01 -9.72
N ALA A 35 0.64 -14.30 -9.57
CA ALA A 35 1.56 -14.53 -8.46
C ALA A 35 0.91 -14.18 -7.11
N ILE A 36 1.22 -14.95 -6.06
CA ILE A 36 0.75 -14.72 -4.69
C ILE A 36 1.04 -13.28 -4.24
N ALA A 37 2.23 -12.76 -4.54
CA ALA A 37 2.62 -11.39 -4.18
C ALA A 37 1.73 -10.33 -4.85
N THR A 38 1.34 -10.55 -6.12
CA THR A 38 0.43 -9.64 -6.84
C THR A 38 -0.95 -9.65 -6.21
N VAL A 39 -1.49 -10.84 -5.92
CA VAL A 39 -2.81 -10.95 -5.28
C VAL A 39 -2.79 -10.41 -3.86
N GLY A 40 -1.71 -10.62 -3.11
CA GLY A 40 -1.51 -10.03 -1.79
C GLY A 40 -1.46 -8.51 -1.82
N ALA A 41 -0.79 -7.92 -2.81
CA ALA A 41 -0.78 -6.47 -3.01
C ALA A 41 -2.18 -5.91 -3.29
N ILE A 42 -2.95 -6.59 -4.15
CA ILE A 42 -4.35 -6.22 -4.45
C ILE A 42 -5.23 -6.35 -3.21
N ALA A 43 -5.08 -7.43 -2.44
CA ALA A 43 -5.82 -7.63 -1.20
C ALA A 43 -5.59 -6.48 -0.21
N LEU A 44 -4.31 -6.08 -0.07
CA LEU A 44 -3.91 -4.99 0.82
C LEU A 44 -4.42 -3.64 0.33
N GLU A 45 -4.40 -3.38 -0.98
CA GLU A 45 -4.95 -2.16 -1.57
C GLU A 45 -6.45 -2.02 -1.29
N ILE A 46 -7.21 -3.12 -1.47
CA ILE A 46 -8.64 -3.16 -1.16
C ILE A 46 -8.88 -2.89 0.34
N ALA A 47 -8.14 -3.55 1.23
CA ALA A 47 -8.28 -3.36 2.67
C ALA A 47 -7.94 -1.92 3.10
N ILE A 48 -6.86 -1.34 2.58
CA ILE A 48 -6.47 0.06 2.85
C ILE A 48 -7.55 1.02 2.35
N LYS A 49 -8.12 0.77 1.17
CA LYS A 49 -9.22 1.60 0.64
C LYS A 49 -10.44 1.56 1.56
N GLN A 50 -10.83 0.37 2.00
CA GLN A 50 -11.95 0.20 2.94
C GLN A 50 -11.69 0.90 4.27
N ALA A 51 -10.52 0.71 4.87
CA ALA A 51 -10.14 1.36 6.11
C ALA A 51 -10.09 2.90 5.98
N ARG A 52 -9.67 3.43 4.83
CA ARG A 52 -9.74 4.86 4.53
C ARG A 52 -11.18 5.37 4.44
N GLU A 53 -12.04 4.65 3.72
CA GLU A 53 -13.46 5.00 3.58
C GLU A 53 -14.21 4.92 4.91
N ALA A 54 -13.79 4.02 5.81
CA ALA A 54 -14.29 3.90 7.18
C ALA A 54 -13.73 4.97 8.14
N GLY A 55 -12.75 5.77 7.72
CA GLY A 55 -12.10 6.78 8.57
C GLY A 55 -11.09 6.21 9.57
N GLU A 56 -10.68 4.95 9.44
CA GLU A 56 -9.69 4.30 10.33
C GLU A 56 -8.26 4.74 10.03
N ILE A 57 -7.97 5.07 8.78
CA ILE A 57 -6.67 5.60 8.36
C ILE A 57 -6.73 7.12 8.40
N PRO A 58 -5.94 7.79 9.25
CA PRO A 58 -5.87 9.25 9.26
C PRO A 58 -5.51 9.80 7.87
N PRO A 59 -6.00 11.00 7.50
CA PRO A 59 -5.55 11.67 6.29
C PRO A 59 -4.02 11.84 6.36
N ALA A 60 -3.36 11.72 5.20
CA ALA A 60 -1.93 11.99 5.15
C ALA A 60 -1.67 13.40 5.69
N GLU A 61 -0.75 13.54 6.65
CA GLU A 61 -0.29 14.86 7.06
C GLU A 61 0.25 15.56 5.81
N VAL A 62 -0.46 16.59 5.37
CA VAL A 62 0.07 17.51 4.39
C VAL A 62 1.26 18.17 5.06
N THR A 63 2.47 17.67 4.82
CA THR A 63 3.68 18.42 5.10
C THR A 63 3.67 19.63 4.18
N THR A 64 2.93 20.66 4.60
CA THR A 64 3.08 22.02 4.12
C THR A 64 4.48 22.40 4.53
N VAL A 65 5.43 22.21 3.61
CA VAL A 65 6.68 22.97 3.62
C VAL A 65 6.29 24.43 3.44
N ALA A 66 5.89 25.05 4.54
CA ALA A 66 5.77 26.48 4.69
C ALA A 66 7.17 27.03 4.43
N THR A 67 7.40 27.48 3.19
CA THR A 67 8.53 28.32 2.84
C THR A 67 8.30 29.63 3.58
N LYS A 68 8.81 29.69 4.81
CA LYS A 68 9.04 30.93 5.54
C LYS A 68 10.14 31.65 4.77
N LYS A 69 9.77 32.53 3.82
CA LYS A 69 10.65 33.61 3.40
C LYS A 69 10.12 34.88 4.03
N GLU A 70 10.76 35.17 5.14
CA GLU A 70 10.70 36.41 5.91
C GLU A 70 11.06 37.61 5.02
N SER A 71 10.58 38.77 5.48
CA SER A 71 10.56 40.12 4.91
C SER A 71 11.84 40.63 4.24
#